data_AF-A0A2K9NEB1-F1
#
_entry.id   AF-A0A2K9NEB1-F1
#
_cell.length_a   1.000
_cell.length_b   1.000
_cell.length_c   1.000
_cell.angle_alpha   90.00
_cell.angle_beta   90.00
_cell.angle_gamma   90.00
#
_symmetry.space_group_name_H-M   'P 1'
#
loop_
_entity.id
_entity.type
_entity.pdbx_description
1 polymer ?
#
loop_
_entity_poly.entity_id
_entity_poly.type
_entity_poly.pdbx_seq_one_letter_code
_entity_poly.pdbx_strand_id
1 'polypeptide(L)'
;MANRVKQMADMHIGRHLSYSDSERRADETRGARDGEKGFPPLDAPQNPVQDQVLAQVTADFAAYEKARLTYLSELDIAEQQKLKERDEDLVNRRRTLQDEKQRALNDLSHKVGPDSPEFRDLTERKSEAVATVAKLQAELARPLRVSMVWAYPFLMLLVCLAEVPVNRMAFEFFFQETPLLSLFISLIIGGVLALFAHFIGLWLKQANQHERMQARLSYYAGAAVLAGLSGTLVYFIAAVREHFLRLLEADTNSSFADLLRQGDLTSTAAQVTATELGSAGWTLLVINLVILTVGVVASFVRHDPHPDYERLTRKAEKARKRVTRRESDYNKQRMQATRRYDDMIAALNRQIEQLEKDITTIQADRKSAGTDYEQSLRQLGMNSHNRLINYRIGNLRARSDGTPACLRDIPSALQISAQLLRAVRG
;
A
#
# COMPACT_ATOMS: atom_id res chain seq x y z
N MET A 1 42.14 8.27 -8.31
CA MET A 1 42.71 9.58 -8.69
C MET A 1 44.06 9.85 -8.03
N ALA A 2 44.42 9.18 -6.92
CA ALA A 2 45.79 9.05 -6.35
C ALA A 2 46.98 8.94 -7.33
N ASN A 3 46.77 8.54 -8.59
CA ASN A 3 47.82 8.47 -9.60
C ASN A 3 48.28 9.87 -10.10
N ARG A 4 47.47 10.93 -9.95
CA ARG A 4 47.74 12.24 -10.57
C ARG A 4 48.88 13.00 -9.89
N VAL A 5 49.01 12.92 -8.56
CA VAL A 5 50.11 13.56 -7.82
C VAL A 5 51.44 12.87 -8.11
N LYS A 6 51.44 11.54 -8.14
CA LYS A 6 52.59 10.75 -8.57
C LYS A 6 53.01 11.09 -10.00
N GLN A 7 52.06 11.20 -10.94
CA GLN A 7 52.34 11.63 -12.32
C GLN A 7 52.96 13.02 -12.37
N MET A 8 52.48 13.98 -11.56
CA MET A 8 53.10 15.31 -11.46
C MET A 8 54.52 15.24 -10.89
N ALA A 9 54.75 14.39 -9.88
CA ALA A 9 56.06 14.18 -9.30
C ALA A 9 57.02 13.57 -10.34
N ASP A 10 56.61 12.50 -11.03
CA ASP A 10 57.40 11.85 -12.08
C ASP A 10 57.74 12.83 -13.23
N MET A 11 56.78 13.68 -13.60
CA MET A 11 56.95 14.66 -14.68
C MET A 11 57.93 15.79 -14.33
N HIS A 12 57.83 16.35 -13.13
CA HIS A 12 58.59 17.55 -12.76
C HIS A 12 59.89 17.24 -12.03
N ILE A 13 59.85 16.27 -11.11
CA ILE A 13 60.96 15.95 -10.20
C ILE A 13 61.43 14.50 -10.30
N GLY A 14 60.86 13.67 -11.19
CA GLY A 14 61.14 12.24 -11.28
C GLY A 14 62.63 11.91 -11.42
N ARG A 15 63.37 12.71 -12.20
CA ARG A 15 64.83 12.58 -12.37
C ARG A 15 65.64 12.77 -11.09
N HIS A 16 65.06 13.41 -10.07
CA HIS A 16 65.70 13.67 -8.78
C HIS A 16 65.15 12.77 -7.66
N LEU A 17 64.06 12.02 -7.92
CA LEU A 17 63.46 11.11 -6.93
C LEU A 17 64.17 9.76 -6.83
N SER A 18 64.98 9.40 -7.83
CA SER A 18 65.87 8.24 -7.81
C SER A 18 67.33 8.66 -7.81
N TYR A 19 68.19 7.83 -7.22
CA TYR A 19 69.64 7.97 -7.34
C TYR A 19 70.29 6.61 -7.56
N SER A 20 70.66 6.36 -8.81
CA SER A 20 71.17 5.08 -9.30
C SER A 20 72.69 4.97 -9.19
N ASP A 21 73.22 3.75 -9.28
CA ASP A 21 74.67 3.51 -9.33
C ASP A 21 75.34 4.18 -10.53
N SER A 22 74.63 4.32 -11.65
CA SER A 22 75.14 5.02 -12.82
C SER A 22 75.32 6.52 -12.54
N GLU A 23 74.35 7.15 -11.87
CA GLU A 23 74.43 8.55 -11.47
C GLU A 23 75.51 8.77 -10.42
N ARG A 24 75.63 7.85 -9.45
CA ARG A 24 76.74 7.83 -8.50
C ARG A 24 78.10 7.85 -9.19
N ARG A 25 78.34 6.92 -10.13
CA ARG A 25 79.61 6.87 -10.89
C ARG A 25 79.82 8.13 -11.72
N ALA A 26 78.75 8.69 -12.29
CA ALA A 26 78.84 9.93 -13.07
C ALA A 26 79.24 11.12 -12.20
N ASP A 27 78.66 11.26 -11.01
CA ASP A 27 79.02 12.31 -10.04
C ASP A 27 80.45 12.11 -9.52
N GLU A 28 80.86 10.88 -9.18
CA GLU A 28 82.24 10.55 -8.78
C GLU A 28 83.25 10.88 -9.90
N THR A 29 82.94 10.49 -11.15
CA THR A 29 83.79 10.75 -12.32
C THR A 29 83.88 12.24 -12.64
N ARG A 30 82.77 12.97 -12.51
CA ARG A 30 82.76 14.43 -12.62
C ARG A 30 83.64 15.04 -11.53
N GLY A 31 83.46 14.62 -10.28
CA GLY A 31 84.26 15.03 -9.14
C GLY A 31 85.74 14.84 -9.41
N ALA A 32 86.16 13.65 -9.84
CA ALA A 32 87.55 13.33 -10.14
C ALA A 32 88.16 14.23 -11.22
N ARG A 33 87.45 14.42 -12.35
CA ARG A 33 87.89 15.32 -13.43
C ARG A 33 88.03 16.77 -12.99
N ASP A 34 87.13 17.24 -12.12
CA ASP A 34 87.20 18.58 -11.57
C ASP A 34 88.34 18.70 -10.54
N GLY A 35 88.59 17.63 -9.77
CA GLY A 35 89.68 17.54 -8.80
C GLY A 35 91.07 17.59 -9.45
N GLU A 36 91.29 16.88 -10.56
CA GLU A 36 92.53 16.95 -11.36
C GLU A 36 92.85 18.37 -11.85
N LYS A 37 91.81 19.19 -12.05
CA LYS A 37 91.92 20.60 -12.47
C LYS A 37 92.05 21.57 -11.31
N GLY A 38 92.08 21.08 -10.07
CA GLY A 38 92.06 21.93 -8.86
C GLY A 38 90.74 22.71 -8.69
N PHE A 39 89.63 22.23 -9.27
CA PHE A 39 88.32 22.86 -9.16
C PHE A 39 87.46 22.16 -8.08
N PRO A 40 86.79 22.89 -7.18
CA PRO A 40 86.93 24.34 -6.95
C PRO A 40 88.28 24.68 -6.28
N PRO A 41 88.75 25.94 -6.41
CA PRO A 41 89.93 26.46 -5.72
C PRO A 41 89.84 26.29 -4.20
N LEU A 42 91.00 26.22 -3.52
CA LEU A 42 91.06 25.94 -2.08
C LEU A 42 90.31 26.97 -1.21
N ASP A 43 90.36 28.24 -1.62
CA ASP A 43 89.77 29.40 -0.98
C ASP A 43 88.36 29.74 -1.52
N ALA A 44 87.79 28.88 -2.39
CA ALA A 44 86.47 29.11 -2.94
C ALA A 44 85.42 29.23 -1.81
N PRO A 45 84.72 30.38 -1.71
CA PRO A 45 83.77 30.61 -0.62
C PRO A 45 82.49 29.79 -0.77
N GLN A 46 82.17 29.36 -1.99
CA GLN A 46 80.97 28.59 -2.33
C GLN A 46 81.36 27.40 -3.19
N ASN A 47 80.50 26.38 -3.21
CA ASN A 47 80.68 25.19 -4.03
C ASN A 47 79.81 25.33 -5.30
N PRO A 48 80.40 25.64 -6.47
CA PRO A 48 79.62 25.90 -7.68
C PRO A 48 78.80 24.69 -8.15
N VAL A 49 79.25 23.47 -7.81
CA VAL A 49 78.51 22.24 -8.13
C VAL A 49 77.31 22.07 -7.20
N GLN A 50 77.45 22.45 -5.92
CA GLN A 50 76.32 22.52 -5.00
C GLN A 50 75.29 23.54 -5.49
N ASP A 51 75.72 24.75 -5.85
CA ASP A 51 74.82 25.79 -6.33
C ASP A 51 74.09 25.34 -7.60
N GLN A 52 74.78 24.68 -8.52
CA GLN A 52 74.17 24.11 -9.73
C GLN A 52 73.12 23.03 -9.41
N VAL A 53 73.47 22.05 -8.56
CA VAL A 53 72.55 20.95 -8.18
C VAL A 53 71.33 21.51 -7.47
N LEU A 54 71.54 22.40 -6.49
CA LEU A 54 70.45 23.00 -5.72
C LEU A 54 69.59 23.90 -6.61
N ALA A 55 70.16 24.69 -7.52
CA ALA A 55 69.38 25.52 -8.44
C ALA A 55 68.48 24.68 -9.36
N GLN A 56 69.00 23.58 -9.91
CA GLN A 56 68.23 22.67 -10.77
C GLN A 56 67.09 21.98 -9.99
N VAL A 57 67.40 21.42 -8.82
CA VAL A 57 66.40 20.75 -7.98
C VAL A 57 65.35 21.75 -7.49
N THR A 58 65.75 22.98 -7.14
CA THR A 58 64.83 24.05 -6.70
C THR A 58 63.87 24.44 -7.83
N ALA A 59 64.37 24.64 -9.05
CA ALA A 59 63.53 25.03 -10.18
C ALA A 59 62.49 23.96 -10.51
N ASP A 60 62.90 22.69 -10.56
CA ASP A 60 62.01 21.56 -10.83
C ASP A 60 60.99 21.36 -9.69
N PHE A 61 61.44 21.50 -8.43
CA PHE A 61 60.56 21.39 -7.26
C PHE A 61 59.56 22.55 -7.19
N ALA A 62 59.93 23.76 -7.59
CA ALA A 62 59.01 24.89 -7.71
C ALA A 62 57.92 24.61 -8.77
N ALA A 63 58.29 24.00 -9.90
CA ALA A 63 57.33 23.60 -10.92
C ALA A 63 56.36 22.52 -10.41
N TYR A 64 56.88 21.51 -9.71
CA TYR A 64 56.06 20.48 -9.04
C TYR A 64 55.11 21.08 -8.01
N GLU A 65 55.59 21.96 -7.13
CA GLU A 65 54.74 22.59 -6.11
C GLU A 65 53.63 23.43 -6.74
N LYS A 66 53.95 24.20 -7.78
CA LYS A 66 52.94 24.97 -8.52
C LYS A 66 51.86 24.05 -9.09
N ALA A 67 52.24 22.96 -9.77
CA ALA A 67 51.29 21.99 -10.32
C ALA A 67 50.43 21.33 -9.22
N ARG A 68 51.05 20.98 -8.09
CA ARG A 68 50.35 20.41 -6.93
C ARG A 68 49.34 21.39 -6.32
N LEU A 69 49.70 22.65 -6.15
CA LEU A 69 48.81 23.69 -5.61
C LEU A 69 47.62 23.94 -6.56
N THR A 70 47.85 23.95 -7.87
CA THR A 70 46.75 24.00 -8.85
C THR A 70 45.82 22.81 -8.70
N TYR A 71 46.35 21.59 -8.59
CA TYR A 71 45.53 20.39 -8.37
C TYR A 71 44.75 20.43 -7.05
N LEU A 72 45.35 20.89 -5.95
CA LEU A 72 44.65 21.05 -4.68
C LEU A 72 43.53 22.09 -4.76
N SER A 73 43.72 23.17 -5.50
CA SER A 73 42.69 24.17 -5.76
C SER A 73 41.54 23.59 -6.59
N GLU A 74 41.83 22.79 -7.62
CA GLU A 74 40.81 22.05 -8.39
C GLU A 74 39.97 21.13 -7.48
N LEU A 75 40.63 20.40 -6.58
CA LEU A 75 39.95 19.52 -5.62
C LEU A 75 39.07 20.30 -4.64
N ASP A 76 39.53 21.45 -4.13
CA ASP A 76 38.76 22.28 -3.20
C ASP A 76 37.50 22.85 -3.86
N ILE A 77 37.62 23.36 -5.09
CA ILE A 77 36.48 23.83 -5.88
C ILE A 77 35.50 22.69 -6.13
N ALA A 78 35.98 21.50 -6.50
CA ALA A 78 35.13 20.33 -6.75
C ALA A 78 34.41 19.86 -5.46
N GLU A 79 35.10 19.88 -4.32
CA GLU A 79 34.50 19.56 -3.01
C GLU A 79 33.39 20.55 -2.65
N GLN A 80 33.64 21.85 -2.77
CA GLN A 80 32.65 22.89 -2.47
C GLN A 80 31.42 22.80 -3.38
N GLN A 81 31.61 22.53 -4.68
CA GLN A 81 30.51 22.32 -5.61
C GLN A 81 29.63 21.13 -5.20
N LYS A 82 30.24 20.00 -4.84
CA LYS A 82 29.51 18.80 -4.40
C LYS A 82 28.82 18.99 -3.05
N LEU A 83 29.44 19.70 -2.11
CA LEU A 83 28.82 20.06 -0.82
C LEU A 83 27.58 20.93 -1.04
N LYS A 84 27.69 21.94 -1.92
CA LYS A 84 26.57 22.81 -2.28
C LYS A 84 25.43 22.01 -2.92
N GLU A 85 25.72 21.17 -3.90
CA GLU A 85 24.72 20.31 -4.56
C GLU A 85 24.02 19.39 -3.54
N ARG A 86 24.78 18.80 -2.60
CA ARG A 86 24.21 17.96 -1.54
C ARG A 86 23.27 18.76 -0.63
N ASP A 87 23.75 19.86 -0.06
CA ASP A 87 23.09 20.57 1.03
C ASP A 87 21.98 21.51 0.55
N GLU A 88 22.23 22.28 -0.50
CA GLU A 88 21.27 23.27 -1.01
C GLU A 88 20.21 22.63 -1.91
N ASP A 89 20.59 21.66 -2.75
CA ASP A 89 19.65 21.09 -3.72
C ASP A 89 18.99 19.82 -3.17
N LEU A 90 19.78 18.77 -2.89
CA LEU A 90 19.21 17.45 -2.60
C LEU A 90 18.59 17.35 -1.21
N VAL A 91 19.27 17.85 -0.18
CA VAL A 91 18.76 17.79 1.21
C VAL A 91 17.50 18.64 1.36
N ASN A 92 17.48 19.86 0.80
CA ASN A 92 16.29 20.70 0.81
C ASN A 92 15.15 20.08 0.01
N ARG A 93 15.41 19.52 -1.18
CA ARG A 93 14.38 18.85 -1.98
C ARG A 93 13.81 17.63 -1.27
N ARG A 94 14.64 16.87 -0.56
CA ARG A 94 14.19 15.76 0.29
C ARG A 94 13.26 16.26 1.40
N ARG A 95 13.62 17.35 2.08
CA ARG A 95 12.79 17.96 3.13
C ARG A 95 11.44 18.42 2.57
N THR A 96 11.45 19.11 1.42
CA THR A 96 10.22 19.52 0.73
C THR A 96 9.34 18.31 0.38
N LEU A 97 9.91 17.22 -0.13
CA LEU A 97 9.14 15.99 -0.40
C LEU A 97 8.56 15.35 0.87
N GLN A 98 9.27 15.41 2.00
CA GLN A 98 8.75 14.94 3.29
C GLN A 98 7.55 15.79 3.75
N ASP A 99 7.65 17.10 3.62
CA ASP A 99 6.55 18.02 3.94
C ASP A 99 5.36 17.83 2.99
N GLU A 100 5.60 17.67 1.69
CA GLU A 100 4.58 17.35 0.70
C GLU A 100 3.91 16.01 0.97
N LYS A 101 4.69 14.97 1.32
CA LYS A 101 4.15 13.67 1.74
C LYS A 101 3.19 13.86 2.91
N GLN A 102 3.61 14.58 3.96
CA GLN A 102 2.76 14.79 5.13
C GLN A 102 1.49 15.57 4.77
N ARG A 103 1.60 16.62 3.96
CA ARG A 103 0.44 17.39 3.46
C ARG A 103 -0.51 16.52 2.64
N ALA A 104 0.00 15.69 1.74
CA ALA A 104 -0.81 14.79 0.92
C ALA A 104 -1.53 13.74 1.78
N LEU A 105 -0.87 13.20 2.81
CA LEU A 105 -1.49 12.26 3.75
C LEU A 105 -2.57 12.93 4.61
N ASN A 106 -2.32 14.15 5.08
CA ASN A 106 -3.31 14.94 5.83
C ASN A 106 -4.52 15.31 4.96
N ASP A 107 -4.28 15.78 3.73
CA ASP A 107 -5.33 16.09 2.75
C ASP A 107 -6.18 14.86 2.43
N LEU A 108 -5.55 13.70 2.25
CA LEU A 108 -6.24 12.43 2.07
C LEU A 108 -7.10 12.07 3.30
N SER A 109 -6.58 12.29 4.51
CA SER A 109 -7.33 12.07 5.76
C SER A 109 -8.58 12.95 5.85
N HIS A 110 -8.46 14.24 5.49
CA HIS A 110 -9.56 15.19 5.50
C HIS A 110 -10.59 14.96 4.38
N LYS A 111 -10.16 14.49 3.20
CA LYS A 111 -11.07 14.29 2.06
C LYS A 111 -11.82 12.96 2.11
N VAL A 112 -11.15 11.89 2.51
CA VAL A 112 -11.64 10.51 2.34
C VAL A 112 -11.47 9.67 3.60
N GLY A 113 -10.53 10.05 4.47
CA GLY A 113 -10.17 9.31 5.67
C GLY A 113 -10.99 9.67 6.91
N PRO A 114 -10.48 9.32 8.10
CA PRO A 114 -11.17 9.49 9.38
C PRO A 114 -11.59 10.92 9.71
N ASP A 115 -10.86 11.92 9.20
CA ASP A 115 -11.14 13.33 9.45
C ASP A 115 -12.19 13.90 8.49
N SER A 116 -12.59 13.15 7.47
CA SER A 116 -13.62 13.57 6.53
C SER A 116 -15.01 13.57 7.18
N PRO A 117 -15.86 14.57 6.90
CA PRO A 117 -17.24 14.60 7.41
C PRO A 117 -18.04 13.36 7.04
N GLU A 118 -17.84 12.84 5.82
CA GLU A 118 -18.52 11.65 5.32
C GLU A 118 -18.11 10.38 6.11
N PHE A 119 -16.81 10.18 6.37
CA PHE A 119 -16.36 9.03 7.14
C PHE A 119 -16.84 9.08 8.58
N ARG A 120 -16.87 10.28 9.18
CA ARG A 120 -17.39 10.51 10.53
C ARG A 120 -18.88 10.17 10.62
N ASP A 121 -19.71 10.69 9.70
CA ASP A 121 -21.13 10.36 9.62
C ASP A 121 -21.36 8.85 9.43
N LEU A 122 -20.60 8.19 8.56
CA LEU A 122 -20.71 6.74 8.38
C LEU A 122 -20.35 5.96 9.65
N THR A 123 -19.33 6.42 10.39
CA THR A 123 -18.87 5.78 11.63
C THR A 123 -19.86 6.00 12.76
N GLU A 124 -20.46 7.19 12.85
CA GLU A 124 -21.53 7.52 13.77
C GLU A 124 -22.78 6.68 13.49
N ARG A 125 -23.24 6.61 12.24
CA ARG A 125 -24.37 5.73 11.86
C ARG A 125 -24.10 4.26 12.17
N LYS A 126 -22.86 3.80 12.04
CA LYS A 126 -22.44 2.45 12.46
C LYS A 126 -22.53 2.30 13.97
N SER A 127 -21.99 3.24 14.75
CA SER A 127 -22.00 3.16 16.21
C SER A 127 -23.42 3.17 16.76
N GLU A 128 -24.29 4.06 16.25
CA GLU A 128 -25.71 4.12 16.60
C GLU A 128 -26.45 2.81 16.28
N ALA A 129 -26.25 2.27 15.07
CA ALA A 129 -26.92 1.04 14.66
C ALA A 129 -26.46 -0.16 15.51
N VAL A 130 -25.16 -0.26 15.80
CA VAL A 130 -24.60 -1.32 16.66
C VAL A 130 -25.08 -1.15 18.10
N ALA A 131 -25.10 0.07 18.64
CA ALA A 131 -25.59 0.35 19.97
C ALA A 131 -27.09 0.01 20.12
N THR A 132 -27.90 0.30 19.10
CA THR A 132 -29.32 -0.05 19.07
C THR A 132 -29.52 -1.56 19.12
N VAL A 133 -28.75 -2.32 18.33
CA VAL A 133 -28.79 -3.79 18.35
C VAL A 133 -28.31 -4.36 19.69
N ALA A 134 -27.24 -3.78 20.26
CA ALA A 134 -26.70 -4.22 21.54
C ALA A 134 -27.69 -3.98 22.69
N LYS A 135 -28.36 -2.82 22.71
CA LYS A 135 -29.44 -2.51 23.66
C LYS A 135 -30.57 -3.54 23.57
N LEU A 136 -31.03 -3.83 22.36
CA LEU A 136 -32.10 -4.81 22.14
C LEU A 136 -31.67 -6.23 22.53
N GLN A 137 -30.43 -6.62 22.26
CA GLN A 137 -29.88 -7.91 22.67
C GLN A 137 -29.78 -8.04 24.19
N ALA A 138 -29.42 -6.95 24.88
CA ALA A 138 -29.38 -6.91 26.35
C ALA A 138 -30.77 -6.99 26.96
N GLU A 139 -31.76 -6.27 26.40
CA GLU A 139 -33.16 -6.29 26.83
C GLU A 139 -33.79 -7.67 26.65
N LEU A 140 -33.54 -8.33 25.52
CA LEU A 140 -34.10 -9.64 25.21
C LEU A 140 -33.29 -10.82 25.80
N ALA A 141 -32.09 -10.55 26.33
CA ALA A 141 -31.14 -11.55 26.85
C ALA A 141 -30.90 -12.75 25.90
N ARG A 142 -30.97 -12.55 24.58
CA ARG A 142 -30.81 -13.61 23.57
C ARG A 142 -30.29 -13.06 22.25
N PRO A 143 -29.61 -13.88 21.43
CA PRO A 143 -29.26 -13.50 20.06
C PRO A 143 -30.48 -13.54 19.12
N LEU A 144 -30.30 -13.00 17.91
CA LEU A 144 -31.26 -13.09 16.80
C LEU A 144 -31.56 -14.56 16.46
N ARG A 145 -32.84 -14.93 16.42
CA ARG A 145 -33.32 -16.29 16.11
C ARG A 145 -34.05 -16.27 14.77
N VAL A 146 -33.29 -16.44 13.70
CA VAL A 146 -33.82 -16.64 12.35
C VAL A 146 -33.35 -17.98 11.81
N SER A 147 -34.18 -18.66 11.03
CA SER A 147 -33.87 -19.97 10.45
C SER A 147 -34.18 -19.95 8.96
N MET A 148 -33.51 -20.80 8.16
CA MET A 148 -33.83 -20.99 6.74
C MET A 148 -33.94 -19.69 5.91
N VAL A 149 -33.11 -18.67 6.20
CA VAL A 149 -33.22 -17.33 5.58
C VAL A 149 -33.25 -17.38 4.05
N TRP A 150 -32.40 -18.22 3.45
CA TRP A 150 -32.29 -18.37 2.00
C TRP A 150 -33.26 -19.40 1.41
N ALA A 151 -33.61 -20.46 2.15
CA ALA A 151 -34.52 -21.51 1.69
C ALA A 151 -36.00 -21.12 1.79
N TYR A 152 -36.36 -20.23 2.72
CA TYR A 152 -37.73 -19.78 2.96
C TYR A 152 -38.47 -19.25 1.72
N PRO A 153 -37.93 -18.33 0.89
CA PRO A 153 -38.64 -17.87 -0.30
C PRO A 153 -38.93 -19.01 -1.29
N PHE A 154 -38.05 -20.00 -1.41
CA PHE A 154 -38.29 -21.18 -2.25
C PHE A 154 -39.36 -22.09 -1.66
N LEU A 155 -39.38 -22.27 -0.33
CA LEU A 155 -40.43 -23.02 0.35
C LEU A 155 -41.80 -22.34 0.17
N MET A 156 -41.88 -21.02 0.30
CA MET A 156 -43.12 -20.27 0.07
C MET A 156 -43.57 -20.33 -1.40
N LEU A 157 -42.63 -20.32 -2.34
CA LEU A 157 -42.93 -20.54 -3.76
C LEU A 157 -43.48 -21.96 -3.98
N LEU A 158 -42.90 -22.97 -3.33
CA LEU A 158 -43.37 -24.35 -3.43
C LEU A 158 -44.77 -24.51 -2.83
N VAL A 159 -45.06 -23.88 -1.68
CA VAL A 159 -46.42 -23.84 -1.10
C VAL A 159 -47.41 -23.22 -2.09
N CYS A 160 -47.08 -22.05 -2.66
CA CYS A 160 -47.90 -21.39 -3.67
C CYS A 160 -48.14 -22.28 -4.91
N LEU A 161 -47.09 -22.94 -5.42
CA LEU A 161 -47.20 -23.84 -6.56
C LEU A 161 -47.92 -25.15 -6.24
N ALA A 162 -47.84 -25.65 -5.00
CA ALA A 162 -48.54 -26.86 -4.57
C ALA A 162 -50.06 -26.67 -4.56
N GLU A 163 -50.54 -25.44 -4.33
CA GLU A 163 -51.95 -25.11 -4.42
C GLU A 163 -52.46 -25.06 -5.87
N VAL A 164 -51.58 -24.81 -6.85
CA VAL A 164 -51.99 -24.67 -8.26
C VAL A 164 -52.62 -25.96 -8.81
N PRO A 165 -52.04 -27.18 -8.70
CA PRO A 165 -52.70 -28.40 -9.16
C PRO A 165 -54.03 -28.68 -8.47
N VAL A 166 -54.10 -28.45 -7.15
CA VAL A 166 -55.30 -28.71 -6.35
C VAL A 166 -56.46 -27.80 -6.80
N ASN A 167 -56.16 -26.52 -7.03
CA ASN A 167 -57.13 -25.52 -7.45
C ASN A 167 -57.40 -25.59 -8.96
N ARG A 168 -56.39 -25.87 -9.80
CA ARG A 168 -56.54 -26.05 -11.25
C ARG A 168 -57.46 -27.21 -11.57
N MET A 169 -57.34 -28.33 -10.86
CA MET A 169 -58.28 -29.44 -11.01
C MET A 169 -59.72 -29.03 -10.70
N ALA A 170 -59.96 -27.97 -9.93
CA ALA A 170 -61.29 -27.37 -9.87
C ALA A 170 -61.54 -26.60 -11.17
N PHE A 171 -60.77 -25.53 -11.45
CA PHE A 171 -61.04 -24.55 -12.51
C PHE A 171 -60.91 -25.03 -13.96
N GLU A 172 -60.17 -26.11 -14.24
CA GLU A 172 -60.05 -26.70 -15.60
C GLU A 172 -61.39 -27.28 -16.08
N PHE A 173 -62.24 -27.73 -15.15
CA PHE A 173 -63.63 -28.08 -15.47
C PHE A 173 -64.55 -26.87 -15.70
N PHE A 174 -64.19 -25.68 -15.17
CA PHE A 174 -64.99 -24.44 -15.26
C PHE A 174 -64.74 -23.68 -16.57
N PHE A 175 -63.49 -23.69 -17.06
CA PHE A 175 -63.05 -22.92 -18.21
C PHE A 175 -62.52 -23.85 -19.30
N GLN A 176 -63.34 -24.82 -19.73
CA GLN A 176 -62.98 -25.81 -20.75
C GLN A 176 -62.42 -25.16 -22.04
N GLU A 177 -62.84 -23.92 -22.35
CA GLU A 177 -62.38 -23.17 -23.51
C GLU A 177 -61.08 -22.35 -23.30
N THR A 178 -60.62 -22.14 -22.05
CA THR A 178 -59.43 -21.32 -21.74
C THR A 178 -58.60 -21.88 -20.56
N PRO A 179 -57.83 -22.97 -20.76
CA PRO A 179 -56.99 -23.56 -19.71
C PRO A 179 -55.95 -22.60 -19.11
N LEU A 180 -55.54 -21.58 -19.87
CA LEU A 180 -54.67 -20.49 -19.39
C LEU A 180 -55.33 -19.64 -18.29
N LEU A 181 -56.63 -19.37 -18.39
CA LEU A 181 -57.36 -18.56 -17.41
C LEU A 181 -57.48 -19.31 -16.07
N SER A 182 -57.78 -20.62 -16.13
CA SER A 182 -57.81 -21.51 -14.97
C SER A 182 -56.47 -21.56 -14.22
N LEU A 183 -55.36 -21.68 -14.95
CA LEU A 183 -54.02 -21.66 -14.37
C LEU A 183 -53.73 -20.33 -13.67
N PHE A 184 -54.08 -19.20 -14.31
CA PHE A 184 -53.84 -17.87 -13.78
C PHE A 184 -54.62 -17.59 -12.49
N ILE A 185 -55.92 -17.93 -12.47
CA ILE A 185 -56.77 -17.79 -11.27
C ILE A 185 -56.25 -18.67 -10.13
N SER A 186 -55.87 -19.92 -10.43
CA SER A 186 -55.29 -20.86 -9.45
C SER A 186 -54.00 -20.32 -8.84
N LEU A 187 -53.14 -19.68 -9.64
CA LEU A 187 -51.91 -19.06 -9.18
C LEU A 187 -52.18 -17.84 -8.29
N ILE A 188 -53.17 -17.01 -8.62
CA ILE A 188 -53.55 -15.86 -7.79
C ILE A 188 -54.04 -16.35 -6.42
N ILE A 189 -54.96 -17.31 -6.41
CA ILE A 189 -55.50 -17.88 -5.17
C ILE A 189 -54.38 -18.50 -4.34
N GLY A 190 -53.51 -19.30 -4.97
CA GLY A 190 -52.33 -19.88 -4.33
C GLY A 190 -51.39 -18.85 -3.72
N GLY A 191 -51.17 -17.73 -4.43
CA GLY A 191 -50.38 -16.61 -3.95
C GLY A 191 -51.01 -15.91 -2.74
N VAL A 192 -52.33 -15.70 -2.75
CA VAL A 192 -53.06 -15.08 -1.64
C VAL A 192 -53.04 -15.97 -0.40
N LEU A 193 -53.30 -17.27 -0.55
CA LEU A 193 -53.29 -18.23 0.57
C LEU A 193 -51.88 -18.40 1.15
N ALA A 194 -50.84 -18.48 0.31
CA ALA A 194 -49.46 -18.47 0.77
C ALA A 194 -49.10 -17.18 1.55
N LEU A 195 -49.61 -16.03 1.11
CA LEU A 195 -49.43 -14.76 1.81
C LEU A 195 -50.16 -14.73 3.16
N PHE A 196 -51.39 -15.26 3.24
CA PHE A 196 -52.10 -15.41 4.51
C PHE A 196 -51.38 -16.37 5.46
N ALA A 197 -50.89 -17.51 4.96
CA ALA A 197 -50.08 -18.45 5.73
C ALA A 197 -48.87 -17.76 6.35
N HIS A 198 -48.17 -16.93 5.55
CA HIS A 198 -47.03 -16.15 6.01
C HIS A 198 -47.40 -15.20 7.16
N PHE A 199 -48.45 -14.39 7.02
CA PHE A 199 -48.85 -13.43 8.05
C PHE A 199 -49.40 -14.10 9.31
N ILE A 200 -50.17 -15.20 9.19
CA ILE A 200 -50.65 -15.98 10.33
C ILE A 200 -49.45 -16.48 11.15
N GLY A 201 -48.48 -17.14 10.51
CA GLY A 201 -47.30 -17.66 11.21
C GLY A 201 -46.44 -16.57 11.86
N LEU A 202 -46.30 -15.41 11.18
CA LEU A 202 -45.57 -14.26 11.70
C LEU A 202 -46.24 -13.68 12.95
N TRP A 203 -47.54 -13.42 12.89
CA TRP A 203 -48.31 -12.84 14.00
C TRP A 203 -48.41 -13.79 15.18
N LEU A 204 -48.59 -15.10 14.95
CA LEU A 204 -48.55 -16.10 16.01
C LEU A 204 -47.20 -16.10 16.75
N LYS A 205 -46.08 -15.93 16.03
CA LYS A 205 -44.76 -15.85 16.66
C LYS A 205 -44.57 -14.56 17.46
N GLN A 206 -45.04 -13.43 16.92
CA GLN A 206 -44.88 -12.10 17.51
C GLN A 206 -45.82 -11.84 18.70
N ALA A 207 -46.95 -12.55 18.77
CA ALA A 207 -47.92 -12.41 19.85
C ALA A 207 -47.32 -12.65 21.25
N ASN A 208 -46.34 -13.56 21.35
CA ASN A 208 -45.70 -13.91 22.63
C ASN A 208 -44.62 -12.94 23.11
N GLN A 209 -44.28 -11.88 22.36
CA GLN A 209 -43.24 -10.92 22.76
C GLN A 209 -43.77 -9.62 23.37
N HIS A 210 -45.04 -9.28 23.18
CA HIS A 210 -45.57 -8.02 23.71
C HIS A 210 -45.87 -8.18 25.20
N GLU A 211 -45.43 -7.27 26.07
CA GLU A 211 -45.75 -7.37 27.51
C GLU A 211 -47.21 -7.05 27.82
N ARG A 212 -47.81 -6.14 27.03
CA ARG A 212 -49.20 -5.70 27.21
C ARG A 212 -50.17 -6.73 26.65
N MET A 213 -51.08 -7.22 27.50
CA MET A 213 -52.12 -8.18 27.14
C MET A 213 -52.99 -7.72 25.96
N GLN A 214 -53.32 -6.43 25.89
CA GLN A 214 -54.10 -5.86 24.79
C GLN A 214 -53.41 -6.01 23.42
N ALA A 215 -52.09 -5.83 23.38
CA ALA A 215 -51.31 -6.02 22.15
C ALA A 215 -51.21 -7.51 21.80
N ARG A 216 -50.97 -8.40 22.78
CA ARG A 216 -51.00 -9.85 22.53
C ARG A 216 -52.34 -10.29 21.90
N LEU A 217 -53.45 -9.81 22.48
CA LEU A 217 -54.79 -10.13 22.02
C LEU A 217 -55.02 -9.62 20.59
N SER A 218 -54.52 -8.44 20.22
CA SER A 218 -54.69 -7.93 18.85
C SER A 218 -53.95 -8.77 17.81
N TYR A 219 -52.76 -9.31 18.11
CA TYR A 219 -52.06 -10.23 17.20
C TYR A 219 -52.77 -11.58 17.08
N TYR A 220 -53.24 -12.16 18.19
CA TYR A 220 -54.01 -13.41 18.14
C TYR A 220 -55.35 -13.21 17.42
N ALA A 221 -56.05 -12.11 17.67
CA ALA A 221 -57.28 -11.76 16.98
C ALA A 221 -57.03 -11.55 15.48
N GLY A 222 -55.97 -10.82 15.10
CA GLY A 222 -55.59 -10.65 13.70
C GLY A 222 -55.28 -11.98 13.01
N ALA A 223 -54.49 -12.86 13.65
CA ALA A 223 -54.19 -14.19 13.14
C ALA A 223 -55.45 -15.06 13.02
N ALA A 224 -56.36 -14.99 14.00
CA ALA A 224 -57.63 -15.71 13.97
C ALA A 224 -58.56 -15.21 12.86
N VAL A 225 -58.66 -13.90 12.65
CA VAL A 225 -59.43 -13.30 11.55
C VAL A 225 -58.86 -13.73 10.21
N LEU A 226 -57.54 -13.70 10.04
CA LEU A 226 -56.90 -14.10 8.78
C LEU A 226 -57.03 -15.62 8.54
N ALA A 227 -56.91 -16.43 9.59
CA ALA A 227 -57.15 -17.88 9.52
C ALA A 227 -58.62 -18.19 9.19
N GLY A 228 -59.57 -17.48 9.79
CA GLY A 228 -60.99 -17.58 9.48
C GLY A 228 -61.29 -17.21 8.03
N LEU A 229 -60.74 -16.08 7.55
CA LEU A 229 -60.90 -15.65 6.16
C LEU A 229 -60.27 -16.64 5.18
N SER A 230 -59.09 -17.18 5.50
CA SER A 230 -58.44 -18.24 4.71
C SER A 230 -59.28 -19.52 4.69
N GLY A 231 -59.81 -19.93 5.85
CA GLY A 231 -60.67 -21.11 5.97
C GLY A 231 -61.97 -20.96 5.18
N THR A 232 -62.62 -19.80 5.27
CA THR A 232 -63.81 -19.46 4.46
C THR A 232 -63.49 -19.49 2.97
N LEU A 233 -62.33 -18.96 2.56
CA LEU A 233 -61.90 -18.97 1.15
C LEU A 233 -61.66 -20.40 0.65
N VAL A 234 -60.94 -21.22 1.43
CA VAL A 234 -60.68 -22.64 1.10
C VAL A 234 -61.99 -23.43 1.03
N TYR A 235 -62.90 -23.22 2.00
CA TYR A 235 -64.23 -23.82 1.99
C TYR A 235 -65.04 -23.40 0.77
N PHE A 236 -65.05 -22.10 0.46
CA PHE A 236 -65.76 -21.58 -0.71
C PHE A 236 -65.25 -22.21 -2.00
N ILE A 237 -63.93 -22.33 -2.19
CA ILE A 237 -63.34 -23.01 -3.36
C ILE A 237 -63.78 -24.48 -3.43
N ALA A 238 -63.78 -25.18 -2.30
CA ALA A 238 -64.24 -26.58 -2.23
C ALA A 238 -65.74 -26.73 -2.54
N ALA A 239 -66.58 -25.84 -2.01
CA ALA A 239 -68.03 -25.83 -2.24
C ALA A 239 -68.37 -25.47 -3.69
N VAL A 240 -67.71 -24.45 -4.25
CA VAL A 240 -67.80 -24.09 -5.68
C VAL A 240 -67.49 -25.32 -6.51
N ARG A 241 -66.38 -26.02 -6.25
CA ARG A 241 -66.02 -27.23 -6.97
C ARG A 241 -67.08 -28.33 -6.89
N GLU A 242 -67.57 -28.66 -5.69
CA GLU A 242 -68.56 -29.73 -5.49
C GLU A 242 -69.89 -29.41 -6.22
N HIS A 243 -70.36 -28.17 -6.11
CA HIS A 243 -71.55 -27.70 -6.82
C HIS A 243 -71.41 -27.89 -8.33
N PHE A 244 -70.22 -27.63 -8.87
CA PHE A 244 -69.93 -27.82 -10.29
C PHE A 244 -69.90 -29.28 -10.74
N LEU A 245 -69.30 -30.16 -9.94
CA LEU A 245 -69.32 -31.59 -10.24
C LEU A 245 -70.76 -32.13 -10.30
N ARG A 246 -71.63 -31.67 -9.41
CA ARG A 246 -73.06 -32.04 -9.42
C ARG A 246 -73.80 -31.51 -10.65
N LEU A 247 -73.50 -30.30 -11.11
CA LEU A 247 -74.10 -29.76 -12.34
C LEU A 247 -73.69 -30.55 -13.58
N LEU A 248 -72.43 -31.00 -13.64
CA LEU A 248 -71.93 -31.87 -14.71
C LEU A 248 -72.59 -33.25 -14.68
N GLU A 249 -72.78 -33.84 -13.49
CA GLU A 249 -73.48 -35.12 -13.33
C GLU A 249 -74.99 -35.02 -13.64
N ALA A 250 -75.58 -33.82 -13.49
CA ALA A 250 -76.99 -33.55 -13.78
C ALA A 250 -77.27 -33.26 -15.27
N ASP A 251 -76.30 -33.50 -16.18
CA ASP A 251 -76.42 -33.39 -17.64
C ASP A 251 -76.97 -32.03 -18.12
N THR A 252 -76.75 -30.98 -17.33
CA THR A 252 -77.25 -29.64 -17.60
C THR A 252 -76.14 -28.84 -18.30
N ASN A 253 -76.36 -28.41 -19.54
CA ASN A 253 -75.43 -27.57 -20.33
C ASN A 253 -75.21 -26.14 -19.76
N SER A 254 -75.40 -25.95 -18.46
CA SER A 254 -75.33 -24.66 -17.78
C SER A 254 -73.87 -24.35 -17.40
N SER A 255 -73.24 -23.43 -18.14
CA SER A 255 -71.88 -22.98 -17.81
C SER A 255 -71.90 -21.98 -16.63
N PHE A 256 -70.91 -22.03 -15.73
CA PHE A 256 -70.75 -21.01 -14.68
C PHE A 256 -70.63 -19.59 -15.23
N ALA A 257 -70.08 -19.48 -16.44
CA ALA A 257 -69.91 -18.21 -17.13
C ALA A 257 -71.26 -17.55 -17.40
N ASP A 258 -72.33 -18.33 -17.62
CA ASP A 258 -73.69 -17.81 -17.77
C ASP A 258 -74.28 -17.35 -16.43
N LEU A 259 -73.97 -18.04 -15.32
CA LEU A 259 -74.34 -17.61 -13.97
C LEU A 259 -73.63 -16.32 -13.55
N LEU A 260 -72.32 -16.19 -13.84
CA LEU A 260 -71.56 -14.95 -13.60
C LEU A 260 -72.04 -13.79 -14.49
N ARG A 261 -72.47 -14.06 -15.72
CA ARG A 261 -73.05 -13.06 -16.63
C ARG A 261 -74.42 -12.56 -16.19
N GLN A 262 -75.18 -13.36 -15.45
CA GLN A 262 -76.49 -12.99 -14.90
C GLN A 262 -76.40 -12.05 -13.69
N GLY A 263 -75.20 -11.73 -13.19
CA GLY A 263 -74.96 -10.59 -12.30
C GLY A 263 -75.40 -10.74 -10.85
N ASP A 264 -76.04 -11.85 -10.46
CA ASP A 264 -76.49 -12.10 -9.08
C ASP A 264 -75.50 -13.01 -8.33
N LEU A 265 -74.36 -12.41 -7.97
CA LEU A 265 -73.30 -13.04 -7.17
C LEU A 265 -73.80 -13.51 -5.79
N THR A 266 -74.81 -12.83 -5.24
CA THR A 266 -75.38 -13.13 -3.92
C THR A 266 -76.23 -14.39 -3.92
N SER A 267 -77.10 -14.60 -4.91
CA SER A 267 -77.89 -15.83 -5.01
C SER A 267 -77.02 -17.03 -5.40
N THR A 268 -76.02 -16.81 -6.27
CA THR A 268 -75.04 -17.85 -6.65
C THR A 268 -74.20 -18.30 -5.45
N ALA A 269 -73.72 -17.35 -4.62
CA ALA A 269 -72.98 -17.69 -3.42
C ALA A 269 -73.83 -18.50 -2.41
N ALA A 270 -75.12 -18.16 -2.25
CA ALA A 270 -76.03 -18.88 -1.36
C ALA A 270 -76.33 -20.32 -1.83
N GLN A 271 -76.45 -20.54 -3.14
CA GLN A 271 -76.65 -21.88 -3.71
C GLN A 271 -75.40 -22.76 -3.57
N VAL A 272 -74.22 -22.18 -3.79
CA VAL A 272 -72.94 -22.89 -3.63
C VAL A 272 -72.70 -23.28 -2.17
N THR A 273 -72.97 -22.39 -1.21
CA THR A 273 -72.76 -22.70 0.21
C THR A 273 -73.78 -23.67 0.80
N ALA A 274 -74.97 -23.80 0.18
CA ALA A 274 -75.98 -24.80 0.54
C ALA A 274 -75.65 -26.21 0.01
N THR A 275 -74.61 -26.37 -0.80
CA THR A 275 -74.19 -27.66 -1.36
C THR A 275 -73.45 -28.47 -0.29
N GLU A 276 -74.01 -29.61 0.12
CA GLU A 276 -73.31 -30.53 1.03
C GLU A 276 -72.02 -31.05 0.40
N LEU A 277 -70.89 -30.98 1.10
CA LEU A 277 -69.61 -31.47 0.58
C LEU A 277 -69.56 -33.02 0.58
N GLY A 278 -69.36 -33.63 -0.59
CA GLY A 278 -69.04 -35.05 -0.71
C GLY A 278 -67.64 -35.41 -0.19
N SER A 279 -67.33 -36.71 -0.15
CA SER A 279 -66.05 -37.24 0.36
C SER A 279 -64.82 -36.70 -0.39
N ALA A 280 -64.93 -36.51 -1.70
CA ALA A 280 -63.88 -35.90 -2.52
C ALA A 280 -63.65 -34.42 -2.15
N GLY A 281 -64.72 -33.64 -1.99
CA GLY A 281 -64.65 -32.24 -1.55
C GLY A 281 -63.95 -32.07 -0.19
N TRP A 282 -64.27 -32.95 0.78
CA TRP A 282 -63.59 -32.98 2.08
C TRP A 282 -62.11 -33.31 1.99
N THR A 283 -61.73 -34.28 1.15
CA THR A 283 -60.32 -34.70 1.00
C THR A 283 -59.45 -33.54 0.50
N LEU A 284 -59.94 -32.78 -0.47
CA LEU A 284 -59.21 -31.66 -1.07
C LEU A 284 -59.18 -30.44 -0.16
N LEU A 285 -60.26 -30.20 0.59
CA LEU A 285 -60.27 -29.19 1.65
C LEU A 285 -59.20 -29.48 2.69
N VAL A 286 -59.07 -30.74 3.12
CA VAL A 286 -58.02 -31.17 4.06
C VAL A 286 -56.64 -30.97 3.47
N ILE A 287 -56.41 -31.31 2.19
CA ILE A 287 -55.12 -31.08 1.53
C ILE A 287 -54.76 -29.58 1.51
N ASN A 288 -55.70 -28.71 1.13
CA ASN A 288 -55.48 -27.25 1.14
C ASN A 288 -55.19 -26.73 2.56
N LEU A 289 -55.90 -27.25 3.57
CA LEU A 289 -55.65 -26.89 4.96
C LEU A 289 -54.27 -27.34 5.45
N VAL A 290 -53.80 -28.52 5.02
CA VAL A 290 -52.46 -29.03 5.32
C VAL A 290 -51.39 -28.14 4.66
N ILE A 291 -51.54 -27.79 3.39
CA ILE A 291 -50.61 -26.90 2.67
C ILE A 291 -50.54 -25.54 3.37
N LEU A 292 -51.69 -24.95 3.72
CA LEU A 292 -51.78 -23.71 4.48
C LEU A 292 -51.05 -23.84 5.82
N THR A 293 -51.28 -24.93 6.56
CA THR A 293 -50.64 -25.20 7.86
C THR A 293 -49.12 -25.30 7.73
N VAL A 294 -48.61 -25.98 6.69
CA VAL A 294 -47.16 -26.03 6.41
C VAL A 294 -46.61 -24.63 6.16
N GLY A 295 -47.31 -23.79 5.39
CA GLY A 295 -46.94 -22.38 5.19
C GLY A 295 -46.90 -21.57 6.49
N VAL A 296 -47.89 -21.76 7.35
CA VAL A 296 -47.96 -21.13 8.69
C VAL A 296 -46.78 -21.55 9.55
N VAL A 297 -46.51 -22.85 9.66
CA VAL A 297 -45.39 -23.39 10.45
C VAL A 297 -44.06 -22.91 9.89
N ALA A 298 -43.88 -22.90 8.57
CA ALA A 298 -42.68 -22.39 7.93
C ALA A 298 -42.41 -20.92 8.28
N SER A 299 -43.44 -20.07 8.19
CA SER A 299 -43.32 -18.64 8.56
C SER A 299 -43.04 -18.46 10.05
N PHE A 300 -43.74 -19.23 10.90
CA PHE A 300 -43.51 -19.25 12.34
C PHE A 300 -42.08 -19.65 12.70
N VAL A 301 -41.47 -20.61 12.00
CA VAL A 301 -40.09 -21.03 12.27
C VAL A 301 -39.08 -20.01 11.74
N ARG A 302 -39.35 -19.38 10.59
CA ARG A 302 -38.45 -18.45 9.88
C ARG A 302 -38.14 -17.16 10.63
N HIS A 303 -39.16 -16.47 11.12
CA HIS A 303 -39.01 -15.08 11.59
C HIS A 303 -38.53 -14.99 13.03
N ASP A 304 -37.90 -13.89 13.45
CA ASP A 304 -37.64 -13.68 14.88
C ASP A 304 -38.95 -13.31 15.60
N PRO A 305 -39.16 -13.71 16.85
CA PRO A 305 -40.32 -13.26 17.62
C PRO A 305 -40.42 -11.74 17.75
N HIS A 306 -39.30 -11.02 17.77
CA HIS A 306 -39.27 -9.56 17.89
C HIS A 306 -39.30 -8.91 16.50
N PRO A 307 -40.29 -8.05 16.18
CA PRO A 307 -40.53 -7.55 14.82
C PRO A 307 -39.35 -6.78 14.22
N ASP A 308 -38.66 -5.96 15.02
CA ASP A 308 -37.57 -5.10 14.52
C ASP A 308 -36.17 -5.72 14.59
N TYR A 309 -35.99 -6.88 15.23
CA TYR A 309 -34.64 -7.37 15.55
C TYR A 309 -33.85 -7.75 14.28
N GLU A 310 -34.50 -8.43 13.34
CA GLU A 310 -33.90 -8.77 12.04
C GLU A 310 -33.60 -7.52 11.19
N ARG A 311 -34.46 -6.49 11.25
CA ARG A 311 -34.26 -5.25 10.50
C ARG A 311 -33.08 -4.44 11.05
N LEU A 312 -32.98 -4.31 12.37
CA LEU A 312 -31.94 -3.57 13.05
C LEU A 312 -30.56 -4.23 12.89
N THR A 313 -30.49 -5.55 13.02
CA THR A 313 -29.25 -6.32 12.79
C THR A 313 -28.76 -6.17 11.36
N ARG A 314 -29.64 -6.31 10.35
CA ARG A 314 -29.30 -6.04 8.94
C ARG A 314 -28.84 -4.60 8.71
N LYS A 315 -29.45 -3.61 9.38
CA LYS A 315 -29.02 -2.20 9.30
C LYS A 315 -27.60 -2.02 9.86
N ALA A 316 -27.31 -2.62 11.02
CA ALA A 316 -25.99 -2.59 11.65
C ALA A 316 -24.93 -3.29 10.78
N GLU A 317 -25.24 -4.45 10.21
CA GLU A 317 -24.33 -5.14 9.28
C GLU A 317 -24.05 -4.32 8.01
N LYS A 318 -25.08 -3.71 7.42
CA LYS A 318 -24.91 -2.83 6.26
C LYS A 318 -24.03 -1.62 6.60
N ALA A 319 -24.24 -0.99 7.76
CA ALA A 319 -23.42 0.13 8.23
C ALA A 319 -21.95 -0.32 8.46
N ARG A 320 -21.74 -1.48 9.09
CA ARG A 320 -20.40 -2.08 9.29
C ARG A 320 -19.69 -2.32 7.96
N LYS A 321 -20.38 -2.93 6.98
CA LYS A 321 -19.83 -3.18 5.63
C LYS A 321 -19.45 -1.88 4.91
N ARG A 322 -20.26 -0.82 5.04
CA ARG A 322 -19.96 0.50 4.43
C ARG A 322 -18.70 1.13 5.01
N VAL A 323 -18.57 1.17 6.34
CA VAL A 323 -17.36 1.69 7.00
C VAL A 323 -16.13 0.87 6.63
N THR A 324 -16.22 -0.46 6.68
CA THR A 324 -15.09 -1.35 6.36
C THR A 324 -14.60 -1.17 4.92
N ARG A 325 -15.54 -1.02 3.96
CA ARG A 325 -15.19 -0.73 2.57
C ARG A 325 -14.48 0.62 2.44
N ARG A 326 -15.04 1.67 3.05
CA ARG A 326 -14.46 3.01 3.02
C ARG A 326 -13.06 3.06 3.65
N GLU A 327 -12.87 2.37 4.77
CA GLU A 327 -11.59 2.22 5.46
C GLU A 327 -10.56 1.48 4.61
N SER A 328 -10.96 0.37 3.96
CA SER A 328 -10.11 -0.34 2.99
C SER A 328 -9.68 0.56 1.84
N ASP A 329 -10.60 1.33 1.26
CA ASP A 329 -10.30 2.21 0.12
C ASP A 329 -9.38 3.37 0.53
N TYR A 330 -9.61 3.98 1.70
CA TYR A 330 -8.71 4.96 2.30
C TYR A 330 -7.31 4.37 2.51
N ASN A 331 -7.20 3.18 3.11
CA ASN A 331 -5.91 2.54 3.35
C ASN A 331 -5.16 2.22 2.06
N LYS A 332 -5.86 1.79 0.99
CA LYS A 332 -5.26 1.59 -0.33
C LYS A 332 -4.70 2.90 -0.90
N GLN A 333 -5.46 3.98 -0.87
CA GLN A 333 -5.00 5.29 -1.36
C GLN A 333 -3.82 5.82 -0.53
N ARG A 334 -3.88 5.65 0.79
CA ARG A 334 -2.81 6.03 1.73
C ARG A 334 -1.52 5.28 1.43
N MET A 335 -1.59 3.97 1.20
CA MET A 335 -0.42 3.16 0.85
C MET A 335 0.16 3.57 -0.51
N GLN A 336 -0.68 3.84 -1.51
CA GLN A 336 -0.21 4.30 -2.83
C GLN A 336 0.50 5.66 -2.73
N ALA A 337 -0.07 6.63 -2.01
CA ALA A 337 0.56 7.92 -1.76
C ALA A 337 1.89 7.76 -1.01
N THR A 338 1.90 6.95 0.05
CA THR A 338 3.10 6.67 0.86
C THR A 338 4.23 6.10 0.00
N ARG A 339 3.95 5.04 -0.77
CA ARG A 339 4.93 4.41 -1.67
C ARG A 339 5.51 5.40 -2.68
N ARG A 340 4.65 6.20 -3.32
CA ARG A 340 5.08 7.19 -4.32
C ARG A 340 6.11 8.17 -3.75
N TYR A 341 5.88 8.70 -2.56
CA TYR A 341 6.83 9.63 -1.92
C TYR A 341 8.07 8.91 -1.38
N ASP A 342 7.92 7.70 -0.83
CA ASP A 342 9.05 6.92 -0.33
C ASP A 342 10.02 6.53 -1.45
N ASP A 343 9.52 6.18 -2.64
CA ASP A 343 10.34 5.89 -3.81
C ASP A 343 11.15 7.12 -4.26
N MET A 344 10.53 8.31 -4.24
CA MET A 344 11.21 9.58 -4.57
C MET A 344 12.27 9.94 -3.53
N ILE A 345 11.96 9.81 -2.24
CA ILE A 345 12.91 10.06 -1.14
C ILE A 345 14.07 9.06 -1.20
N ALA A 346 13.81 7.79 -1.50
CA ALA A 346 14.84 6.77 -1.66
C ALA A 346 15.74 7.03 -2.88
N ALA A 347 15.20 7.58 -3.97
CA ALA A 347 16.00 8.03 -5.11
C ALA A 347 16.94 9.18 -4.72
N LEU A 348 16.45 10.18 -3.98
CA LEU A 348 17.28 11.29 -3.49
C LEU A 348 18.35 10.82 -2.50
N ASN A 349 18.01 9.92 -1.57
CA ASN A 349 19.00 9.39 -0.63
C ASN A 349 20.15 8.66 -1.33
N ARG A 350 19.88 7.92 -2.41
CA ARG A 350 20.92 7.30 -3.23
C ARG A 350 21.84 8.33 -3.90
N GLN A 351 21.30 9.45 -4.34
CA GLN A 351 22.10 10.54 -4.92
C GLN A 351 22.96 11.23 -3.84
N ILE A 352 22.39 11.49 -2.67
CA ILE A 352 23.12 12.04 -1.52
C ILE A 352 24.28 11.13 -1.13
N GLU A 353 24.03 9.81 -1.01
CA GLU A 353 25.07 8.83 -0.67
C GLU A 353 26.19 8.78 -1.72
N GLN A 354 25.84 8.91 -3.01
CA GLN A 354 26.84 8.99 -4.07
C GLN A 354 27.70 10.26 -3.96
N LEU A 355 27.10 11.42 -3.67
CA LEU A 355 27.86 12.66 -3.45
C LEU A 355 28.76 12.56 -2.23
N GLU A 356 28.31 11.93 -1.14
CA GLU A 356 29.12 11.72 0.06
C GLU A 356 30.34 10.82 -0.22
N LYS A 357 30.17 9.77 -1.03
CA LYS A 357 31.28 8.93 -1.50
C LYS A 357 32.27 9.71 -2.35
N ASP A 358 31.79 10.56 -3.25
CA ASP A 358 32.64 11.41 -4.07
C ASP A 358 33.43 12.42 -3.22
N ILE A 359 32.77 13.10 -2.27
CA ILE A 359 33.41 14.03 -1.33
C ILE A 359 34.49 13.31 -0.52
N THR A 360 34.18 12.12 0.02
CA THR A 360 35.15 11.31 0.78
C THR A 360 36.36 10.94 -0.07
N THR A 361 36.14 10.64 -1.35
CA THR A 361 37.23 10.34 -2.29
C THR A 361 38.10 11.57 -2.54
N ILE A 362 37.50 12.75 -2.75
CA ILE A 362 38.23 14.01 -2.90
C ILE A 362 39.07 14.31 -1.65
N GLN A 363 38.51 14.15 -0.46
CA GLN A 363 39.23 14.35 0.81
C GLN A 363 40.40 13.37 0.97
N ALA A 364 40.21 12.12 0.57
CA ALA A 364 41.28 11.13 0.55
C ALA A 364 42.41 11.51 -0.44
N ASP A 365 42.06 11.99 -1.63
CA ASP A 365 43.04 12.47 -2.62
C ASP A 365 43.78 13.73 -2.15
N ARG A 366 43.12 14.65 -1.44
CA ARG A 366 43.79 15.81 -0.80
C ARG A 366 44.80 15.36 0.24
N LYS A 367 44.43 14.39 1.08
CA LYS A 367 45.31 13.84 2.12
C LYS A 367 46.52 13.14 1.50
N SER A 368 46.30 12.30 0.49
CA SER A 368 47.40 11.60 -0.20
C SER A 368 48.33 12.58 -0.89
N ALA A 369 47.81 13.64 -1.53
CA ALA A 369 48.63 14.70 -2.13
C ALA A 369 49.55 15.40 -1.12
N GLY A 370 49.11 15.55 0.14
CA GLY A 370 49.95 16.05 1.23
C GLY A 370 51.05 15.08 1.61
N THR A 371 50.72 13.79 1.78
CA THR A 371 51.69 12.75 2.12
C THR A 371 52.75 12.55 1.02
N ASP A 372 52.33 12.50 -0.24
CA ASP A 372 53.22 12.34 -1.39
C ASP A 372 54.21 13.51 -1.53
N TYR A 373 53.75 14.73 -1.23
CA TYR A 373 54.59 15.92 -1.21
C TYR A 373 55.71 15.82 -0.16
N GLU A 374 55.35 15.43 1.07
CA GLU A 374 56.33 15.24 2.16
C GLU A 374 57.33 14.12 1.86
N GLN A 375 56.88 13.05 1.22
CA GLN A 375 57.77 11.97 0.79
C GLN A 375 58.73 12.43 -0.32
N SER A 376 58.21 13.13 -1.33
CA SER A 376 58.99 13.65 -2.45
C SER A 376 60.04 14.64 -1.96
N LEU A 377 59.69 15.57 -1.07
CA LEU A 377 60.62 16.54 -0.50
C LEU A 377 61.77 15.88 0.28
N ARG A 378 61.48 14.80 1.03
CA ARG A 378 62.50 14.01 1.74
C ARG A 378 63.45 13.30 0.76
N GLN A 379 62.90 12.66 -0.28
CA GLN A 379 63.70 11.98 -1.31
C GLN A 379 64.59 12.96 -2.08
N LEU A 380 64.07 14.13 -2.43
CA LEU A 380 64.87 15.20 -3.07
C LEU A 380 66.04 15.63 -2.22
N GLY A 381 65.82 15.85 -0.91
CA GLY A 381 66.90 16.18 0.02
C GLY A 381 67.95 15.07 0.12
N MET A 382 67.52 13.82 0.26
CA MET A 382 68.40 12.65 0.34
C MET A 382 69.24 12.45 -0.93
N ASN A 383 68.60 12.47 -2.09
CA ASN A 383 69.28 12.23 -3.36
C ASN A 383 70.23 13.38 -3.70
N SER A 384 69.82 14.63 -3.49
CA SER A 384 70.70 15.79 -3.66
C SER A 384 71.92 15.72 -2.74
N HIS A 385 71.73 15.31 -1.49
CA HIS A 385 72.84 15.08 -0.56
C HIS A 385 73.82 14.02 -1.08
N ASN A 386 73.30 12.87 -1.54
CA ASN A 386 74.11 11.79 -2.09
C ASN A 386 74.92 12.24 -3.32
N ARG A 387 74.31 13.02 -4.22
CA ARG A 387 75.01 13.59 -5.39
C ARG A 387 76.21 14.43 -4.99
N LEU A 388 76.04 15.30 -3.99
CA LEU A 388 77.11 16.18 -3.50
C LEU A 388 78.22 15.42 -2.78
N ILE A 389 77.85 14.40 -1.98
CA ILE A 389 78.83 13.53 -1.30
C ILE A 389 79.65 12.74 -2.31
N ASN A 390 79.03 12.14 -3.31
CA ASN A 390 79.77 11.33 -4.30
C ASN A 390 80.63 12.19 -5.23
N TYR A 391 80.15 13.38 -5.61
CA TYR A 391 81.00 14.38 -6.26
C TYR A 391 82.22 14.74 -5.40
N ARG A 392 82.02 15.02 -4.10
CA ARG A 392 83.11 15.31 -3.16
C ARG A 392 84.11 14.16 -3.07
N ILE A 393 83.63 12.92 -2.93
CA ILE A 393 84.50 11.73 -2.86
C ILE A 393 85.38 11.62 -4.10
N GLY A 394 84.77 11.74 -5.29
CA GLY A 394 85.52 11.73 -6.55
C GLY A 394 86.57 12.84 -6.63
N ASN A 395 86.19 14.06 -6.23
CA ASN A 395 87.06 15.24 -6.26
C ASN A 395 88.27 15.11 -5.32
N LEU A 396 88.03 14.72 -4.07
CA LEU A 396 89.09 14.56 -3.08
C LEU A 396 90.05 13.41 -3.43
N ARG A 397 89.57 12.38 -4.13
CA ARG A 397 90.39 11.25 -4.56
C ARG A 397 91.40 11.62 -5.65
N ALA A 398 91.05 12.54 -6.54
CA ALA A 398 91.84 12.85 -7.73
C ALA A 398 92.72 14.10 -7.61
N ARG A 399 92.47 14.96 -6.61
CA ARG A 399 93.21 16.21 -6.42
C ARG A 399 94.47 16.06 -5.56
N SER A 400 95.47 16.91 -5.81
CA SER A 400 96.77 16.89 -5.11
C SER A 400 97.05 18.13 -4.26
N ASP A 401 96.21 19.15 -4.31
CA ASP A 401 96.40 20.49 -3.73
C ASP A 401 95.72 20.69 -2.36
N GLY A 402 94.99 19.70 -1.85
CA GLY A 402 94.31 19.74 -0.54
C GLY A 402 92.78 19.87 -0.65
N THR A 403 92.07 19.99 0.49
CA THR A 403 90.60 20.03 0.53
C THR A 403 90.07 21.48 0.53
N PRO A 404 89.29 21.92 -0.49
CA PRO A 404 88.67 23.24 -0.50
C PRO A 404 87.76 23.46 0.69
N ALA A 405 87.70 24.70 1.17
CA ALA A 405 86.81 25.07 2.27
C ALA A 405 85.34 24.70 1.99
N CYS A 406 84.86 24.98 0.78
CA CYS A 406 83.47 24.70 0.36
C CYS A 406 83.12 23.21 0.18
N LEU A 407 84.11 22.31 0.21
CA LEU A 407 83.89 20.85 0.15
C LEU A 407 84.03 20.17 1.52
N ARG A 408 84.30 20.90 2.61
CA ARG A 408 84.43 20.31 3.95
C ARG A 408 83.06 19.92 4.51
N ASP A 409 82.10 20.83 4.39
CA ASP A 409 80.76 20.69 4.95
C ASP A 409 79.73 20.62 3.82
N ILE A 410 79.25 19.42 3.54
CA ILE A 410 78.15 19.19 2.60
C ILE A 410 76.84 19.26 3.38
N PRO A 411 75.85 20.08 2.96
CA PRO A 411 74.56 20.17 3.64
C PRO A 411 73.90 18.79 3.79
N SER A 412 73.39 18.50 4.98
CA SER A 412 72.61 17.28 5.25
C SER A 412 71.34 17.25 4.42
N ALA A 413 70.79 16.05 4.18
CA ALA A 413 69.52 15.88 3.46
C ALA A 413 68.39 16.75 4.02
N LEU A 414 68.30 16.86 5.36
CA LEU A 414 67.29 17.70 6.03
C LEU A 414 67.50 19.20 5.77
N GLN A 415 68.76 19.66 5.80
CA GLN A 415 69.08 21.06 5.47
C GLN A 415 68.74 21.38 4.01
N ILE A 416 69.00 20.46 3.09
CA ILE A 416 68.63 20.61 1.68
C ILE A 416 67.10 20.65 1.54
N SER A 417 66.36 19.71 2.12
CA SER A 417 64.88 19.74 2.10
C SER A 417 64.33 21.05 2.69
N ALA A 418 64.89 21.54 3.80
CA ALA A 418 64.49 22.81 4.40
C ALA A 418 64.85 24.04 3.53
N GLN A 419 65.95 23.97 2.77
CA GLN A 419 66.33 25.01 1.83
C GLN A 419 65.39 25.02 0.61
N LEU A 420 65.10 23.86 0.04
CA LEU A 420 64.14 23.70 -1.05
C LEU A 420 62.75 24.20 -0.64
N LEU A 421 62.30 23.85 0.57
CA LEU A 421 61.02 24.29 1.09
C LEU A 421 60.95 25.81 1.24
N ARG A 422 62.01 26.44 1.79
CA ARG A 422 62.10 27.91 1.91
C ARG A 422 62.10 28.58 0.55
N ALA A 423 62.92 28.09 -0.38
CA ALA A 423 63.05 28.68 -1.70
C ALA A 423 61.73 28.68 -2.50
N VAL A 424 60.87 27.68 -2.28
CA VAL A 424 59.57 27.57 -2.95
C VAL A 424 58.46 28.34 -2.21
N ARG A 425 58.55 28.49 -0.89
CA ARG A 425 57.52 29.18 -0.09
C ARG A 425 57.75 30.68 0.10
N GLY A 426 58.96 31.19 -0.15
CA GLY A 426 59.34 32.57 0.14
C GLY A 426 59.83 32.71 1.56
#